data_AF-A0A1Q3MIE1-F1
#
_entry.id   AF-A0A1Q3MIE1-F1
#
_cell.length_a   1.000
_cell.length_b   1.000
_cell.length_c   1.000
_cell.angle_alpha   90.00
_cell.angle_beta   90.00
_cell.angle_gamma   90.00
#
_symmetry.space_group_name_H-M   'P 1'
#
loop_
_entity.id
_entity.type
_entity.pdbx_description
1 polymer ?
#
loop_
_entity_poly.entity_id
_entity_poly.type
_entity_poly.pdbx_seq_one_letter_code
_entity_poly.pdbx_strand_id
1 'polypeptide(L)'
;MIWLQALICFGIWITYGVIQSRRSAQIRTQFTQMSRGARSRNGAFLMLGGGALLFGCLILCYVTGGLTPNGFKVWAWLLFAICGLAFVHAQTMAMAMLVSLMYDGVTSQGDSSSDQQKSESK
;
A
#
# COMPACT_ATOMS: atom_id res chain seq x y z
N MET A 1 -23.10 0.28 -18.60
CA MET A 1 -23.10 -0.48 -17.33
C MET A 1 -21.72 -0.53 -16.68
N ILE A 2 -20.66 -0.83 -17.43
CA ILE A 2 -19.28 -0.86 -16.91
C ILE A 2 -18.85 0.41 -16.15
N TRP A 3 -19.24 1.60 -16.61
CA TRP A 3 -18.93 2.87 -15.92
C TRP A 3 -19.54 2.98 -14.53
N LEU A 4 -20.78 2.50 -14.35
CA LEU A 4 -21.44 2.51 -13.05
C LEU A 4 -20.75 1.53 -12.08
N GLN A 5 -20.42 0.32 -12.56
CA GLN A 5 -19.65 -0.67 -11.81
C GLN A 5 -18.28 -0.13 -11.39
N ALA A 6 -17.59 0.56 -12.31
CA ALA A 6 -16.31 1.19 -12.04
C ALA A 6 -16.44 2.33 -11.00
N LEU A 7 -17.46 3.18 -11.11
CA LEU A 7 -17.72 4.25 -10.14
C LEU A 7 -18.00 3.70 -8.74
N ILE A 8 -18.80 2.64 -8.63
CA ILE A 8 -19.10 1.99 -7.35
C ILE A 8 -17.82 1.41 -6.74
N CYS A 9 -17.04 0.63 -7.52
CA CYS A 9 -15.76 0.10 -7.06
C CYS A 9 -14.82 1.22 -6.63
N PHE A 10 -14.66 2.25 -7.45
CA PHE A 10 -13.81 3.39 -7.18
C PHE A 10 -14.22 4.10 -5.88
N GLY A 11 -15.50 4.37 -5.69
CA GLY A 11 -16.02 4.99 -4.47
C GLY A 11 -15.74 4.14 -3.22
N ILE A 12 -15.98 2.83 -3.29
CA ILE A 12 -15.70 1.89 -2.20
C ILE A 12 -14.20 1.85 -1.89
N TRP A 13 -13.36 1.74 -2.92
CA TRP A 13 -11.91 1.64 -2.80
C TRP A 13 -11.29 2.90 -2.22
N ILE A 14 -11.69 4.08 -2.71
CA ILE A 14 -11.23 5.37 -2.16
C ILE A 14 -11.66 5.52 -0.71
N THR A 15 -12.94 5.27 -0.40
CA THR A 15 -13.46 5.39 0.96
C THR A 15 -12.70 4.47 1.92
N TYR A 16 -12.51 3.21 1.53
CA TYR A 16 -11.73 2.25 2.30
C TYR A 16 -10.27 2.69 2.47
N GLY A 17 -9.62 3.14 1.40
CA GLY A 17 -8.22 3.62 1.44
C GLY A 17 -8.03 4.83 2.36
N VAL A 18 -8.97 5.77 2.37
CA VAL A 18 -8.95 6.92 3.29
C VAL A 18 -9.12 6.48 4.74
N ILE A 19 -10.07 5.59 5.02
CA ILE A 19 -10.28 5.06 6.38
C ILE A 19 -9.05 4.28 6.85
N GLN A 20 -8.51 3.42 5.99
CA GLN A 20 -7.36 2.58 6.30
C GLN A 20 -6.11 3.42 6.51
N SER A 21 -5.82 4.40 5.65
CA SER A 21 -4.66 5.29 5.81
C SER A 21 -4.70 6.09 7.11
N ARG A 22 -5.89 6.57 7.52
CA ARG A 22 -6.10 7.23 8.82
C ARG A 22 -5.79 6.30 10.00
N ARG A 23 -6.24 5.04 9.94
CA ARG A 23 -5.94 4.03 10.97
C ARG A 23 -4.45 3.64 10.96
N SER A 24 -3.84 3.50 9.79
CA SER A 24 -2.42 3.19 9.65
C SER A 24 -1.51 4.29 10.21
N ALA A 25 -1.94 5.56 10.15
CA ALA A 25 -1.23 6.66 10.80
C ALA A 25 -1.19 6.48 12.34
N GLN A 26 -2.22 5.89 12.94
CA GLN A 26 -2.26 5.54 14.36
C GLN A 26 -1.42 4.28 14.67
N ILE A 27 -1.38 3.33 13.73
CA ILE A 27 -0.61 2.07 13.83
C ILE A 27 0.91 2.28 13.56
N ARG A 28 1.35 3.49 13.21
CA ARG A 28 2.78 3.85 13.05
C ARG A 28 3.66 3.43 14.23
N THR A 29 3.10 3.42 15.45
CA THR A 29 3.80 2.98 16.66
C THR A 29 4.14 1.48 16.68
N GLN A 30 3.44 0.65 15.89
CA GLN A 30 3.76 -0.77 15.75
C GLN A 30 4.86 -1.00 14.71
N PHE A 31 4.93 -0.16 13.68
CA PHE A 31 5.95 -0.30 12.64
C PHE A 31 7.33 0.16 13.12
N THR A 32 7.43 1.09 14.08
CA THR A 32 8.71 1.54 14.65
C THR A 32 9.54 0.38 15.25
N GLN A 33 8.92 -0.75 15.60
CA GLN A 33 9.60 -1.94 16.09
C GLN A 33 10.20 -2.84 14.99
N MET A 34 9.80 -2.68 13.73
CA MET A 34 10.37 -3.44 12.60
C MET A 34 11.69 -2.82 12.12
N SER A 35 12.67 -3.65 11.75
CA SER A 35 13.94 -3.18 11.20
C SER A 35 13.77 -2.47 9.84
N ARG A 36 14.65 -1.51 9.54
CA ARG A 36 14.56 -0.68 8.30
C ARG A 36 14.52 -1.53 7.03
N GLY A 37 15.31 -2.60 6.97
CA GLY A 37 15.34 -3.53 5.83
C GLY A 37 14.03 -4.33 5.67
N ALA A 38 13.42 -4.76 6.78
CA ALA A 38 12.14 -5.46 6.73
C ALA A 38 11.00 -4.57 6.24
N ARG A 39 10.94 -3.30 6.68
CA ARG A 39 9.93 -2.33 6.21
C ARG A 39 10.06 -2.05 4.71
N SER A 40 11.28 -1.87 4.21
CA SER A 40 11.56 -1.62 2.79
C SER A 40 11.11 -2.80 1.92
N ARG A 41 11.58 -4.01 2.25
CA ARG A 41 11.25 -5.22 1.48
C ARG A 41 9.75 -5.53 1.52
N ASN A 42 9.13 -5.44 2.70
CA ASN A 42 7.71 -5.72 2.85
C ASN A 42 6.85 -4.68 2.14
N GLY A 43 7.24 -3.39 2.18
CA GLY A 43 6.56 -2.34 1.44
C GLY A 43 6.61 -2.56 -0.07
N ALA A 44 7.79 -2.84 -0.63
CA ALA A 44 7.94 -3.15 -2.05
C ALA A 44 7.16 -4.42 -2.46
N PHE A 45 7.23 -5.48 -1.63
CA PHE A 45 6.52 -6.73 -1.90
C PHE A 45 5.01 -6.56 -1.85
N LEU A 46 4.46 -5.80 -0.89
CA LEU A 46 3.03 -5.51 -0.83
C LEU A 46 2.56 -4.70 -2.03
N MET A 47 3.36 -3.74 -2.48
CA MET A 47 3.02 -2.89 -3.62
C MET A 47 3.02 -3.68 -4.94
N LEU A 48 4.09 -4.44 -5.20
CA LEU A 48 4.19 -5.28 -6.41
C LEU A 48 3.24 -6.48 -6.36
N GLY A 49 3.17 -7.17 -5.22
CA GLY A 49 2.31 -8.32 -5.01
C GLY A 49 0.83 -7.97 -5.09
N GLY A 50 0.43 -6.82 -4.54
CA GLY A 50 -0.93 -6.32 -4.69
C GLY A 50 -1.29 -6.00 -6.15
N GLY A 51 -0.37 -5.40 -6.91
CA GLY A 51 -0.56 -5.14 -8.34
C GLY A 51 -0.68 -6.44 -9.15
N ALA A 52 0.19 -7.41 -8.87
CA ALA A 52 0.15 -8.74 -9.48
C ALA A 52 -1.16 -9.48 -9.17
N LEU A 53 -1.68 -9.36 -7.94
CA LEU A 53 -2.96 -9.93 -7.53
C LEU A 53 -4.12 -9.33 -8.32
N LEU A 54 -4.17 -8.00 -8.46
CA LEU A 54 -5.22 -7.33 -9.23
C LEU A 54 -5.17 -7.71 -10.70
N PHE A 55 -3.97 -7.71 -11.29
CA PHE A 55 -3.77 -8.09 -12.68
C PHE A 55 -4.12 -9.56 -12.94
N GLY A 56 -3.70 -10.46 -12.03
CA GLY A 56 -4.06 -11.88 -12.07
C GLY A 56 -5.57 -12.10 -11.96
N CYS A 57 -6.26 -11.34 -11.10
CA CYS A 57 -7.72 -11.38 -11.02
C CYS A 57 -8.39 -10.92 -12.31
N LEU A 58 -7.85 -9.89 -12.97
CA LEU A 58 -8.36 -9.41 -14.26
C LEU A 58 -8.20 -10.48 -15.34
N ILE A 59 -7.02 -11.10 -15.44
CA ILE A 59 -6.77 -12.22 -16.36
C ILE A 59 -7.75 -13.36 -16.08
N LEU A 60 -7.91 -13.75 -14.81
CA LEU A 60 -8.83 -14.81 -14.42
C LEU A 60 -10.27 -14.50 -14.86
N CYS A 61 -10.73 -13.28 -14.65
CA CYS A 61 -12.05 -12.84 -15.10
C CYS A 61 -12.18 -12.85 -16.64
N TYR A 62 -11.11 -12.54 -17.36
CA TYR A 62 -11.09 -12.60 -18.82
C TYR A 62 -11.22 -14.05 -19.32
N VAL A 63 -10.35 -14.95 -18.86
CA VAL A 63 -10.31 -16.35 -19.34
C VAL A 63 -11.53 -17.18 -18.93
N THR A 64 -12.19 -16.82 -17.83
CA THR A 64 -13.42 -17.49 -17.36
C THR A 64 -14.70 -16.91 -17.99
N GLY A 65 -14.56 -15.93 -18.91
CA GLY A 65 -15.71 -15.27 -19.54
C GLY A 65 -16.52 -14.40 -18.59
N GLY A 66 -15.89 -13.89 -17.53
CA GLY A 66 -16.43 -12.93 -16.57
C GLY A 66 -16.54 -11.50 -17.15
N LEU A 67 -15.77 -11.19 -18.19
CA LEU A 67 -15.94 -9.97 -18.98
C LEU A 67 -16.87 -10.20 -20.18
N THR A 68 -17.78 -9.26 -20.38
CA THR A 68 -18.72 -9.20 -21.51
C THR A 68 -18.57 -7.85 -22.23
N PRO A 69 -19.10 -7.69 -23.46
CA PRO A 69 -19.09 -6.40 -24.16
C PRO A 69 -19.75 -5.26 -23.36
N ASN A 70 -20.69 -5.59 -22.46
CA ASN A 70 -21.42 -4.63 -21.64
C ASN A 70 -20.75 -4.34 -20.28
N GLY A 71 -19.72 -5.11 -19.91
CA GLY A 71 -18.97 -4.99 -18.67
C GLY A 71 -18.72 -6.30 -17.94
N PHE A 72 -18.42 -6.21 -16.64
CA PHE A 72 -18.24 -7.40 -15.81
C PHE A 72 -19.60 -8.04 -15.49
N LYS A 73 -19.63 -9.37 -15.56
CA LYS A 73 -20.66 -10.18 -14.91
C LYS A 73 -20.60 -9.99 -13.40
N VAL A 74 -21.73 -10.15 -12.72
CA VAL A 74 -21.87 -9.82 -11.28
C VAL A 74 -20.84 -10.54 -10.40
N TRP A 75 -20.62 -11.85 -10.60
CA TRP A 75 -19.63 -12.59 -9.82
C TRP A 75 -18.20 -12.13 -10.08
N ALA A 76 -17.87 -11.84 -11.34
CA ALA A 76 -16.55 -11.36 -11.75
C ALA A 76 -16.30 -9.92 -11.24
N TRP A 77 -17.35 -9.09 -11.23
CA TRP A 77 -17.32 -7.76 -10.64
C TRP A 77 -17.08 -7.82 -9.13
N LEU A 78 -17.80 -8.69 -8.40
CA LEU A 78 -17.60 -8.86 -6.96
C LEU A 78 -16.19 -9.39 -6.64
N LEU A 79 -15.72 -10.39 -7.39
CA LEU A 79 -14.36 -10.92 -7.24
C LEU A 79 -13.31 -9.81 -7.44
N PHE A 80 -13.43 -9.05 -8.54
CA PHE A 80 -12.52 -7.96 -8.85
C PHE A 80 -12.60 -6.83 -7.82
N ALA A 81 -13.79 -6.50 -7.32
CA ALA A 81 -14.00 -5.52 -6.26
C ALA A 81 -13.28 -5.91 -4.96
N ILE A 82 -13.36 -7.19 -4.57
CA ILE A 82 -12.69 -7.73 -3.37
C ILE A 82 -11.17 -7.74 -3.56
N CYS A 83 -10.68 -8.19 -4.71
CA CYS A 83 -9.25 -8.15 -5.03
C CYS A 83 -8.70 -6.71 -5.03
N GLY A 84 -9.46 -5.75 -5.54
CA GLY A 84 -9.09 -4.33 -5.48
C GLY A 84 -9.09 -3.77 -4.05
N LEU A 85 -10.00 -4.19 -3.19
CA LEU A 85 -9.97 -3.86 -1.75
C LEU A 85 -8.69 -4.38 -1.08
N ALA A 86 -8.32 -5.64 -1.35
CA ALA A 86 -7.08 -6.22 -0.84
C ALA A 86 -5.85 -5.47 -1.38
N PHE A 87 -5.87 -5.06 -2.65
CA PHE A 87 -4.82 -4.22 -3.23
C PHE A 87 -4.71 -2.85 -2.57
N VAL A 88 -5.82 -2.14 -2.36
CA VAL A 88 -5.81 -0.83 -1.68
C VAL A 88 -5.31 -0.98 -0.24
N HIS A 89 -5.68 -2.05 0.45
CA HIS A 89 -5.13 -2.37 1.76
C HIS A 89 -3.59 -2.55 1.71
N ALA A 90 -3.10 -3.37 0.78
CA ALA A 90 -1.68 -3.59 0.59
C ALA A 90 -0.92 -2.29 0.26
N GLN A 91 -1.46 -1.46 -0.63
CA GLN A 91 -0.86 -0.17 -1.01
C GLN A 91 -0.80 0.81 0.16
N THR A 92 -1.88 0.93 0.93
CA THR A 92 -1.90 1.86 2.08
C THR A 92 -0.92 1.43 3.18
N MET A 93 -0.76 0.12 3.41
CA MET A 93 0.26 -0.42 4.31
C MET A 93 1.68 -0.23 3.78
N ALA A 94 1.91 -0.52 2.51
CA ALA A 94 3.20 -0.30 1.85
C ALA A 94 3.63 1.16 1.96
N MET A 95 2.72 2.09 1.66
CA MET A 95 2.97 3.52 1.80
C MET A 95 3.28 3.92 3.24
N ALA A 96 2.54 3.41 4.23
CA ALA A 96 2.83 3.71 5.63
C ALA A 96 4.25 3.27 6.04
N MET A 97 4.70 2.10 5.57
CA MET A 97 6.05 1.58 5.82
C MET A 97 7.13 2.42 5.13
N LEU A 98 6.94 2.74 3.84
CA LEU A 98 7.89 3.52 3.06
C LEU A 98 8.02 4.96 3.58
N VAL A 99 6.89 5.59 3.89
CA VAL A 99 6.88 6.93 4.48
C VAL A 99 7.55 6.93 5.85
N SER A 100 7.35 5.90 6.68
CA SER A 100 8.08 5.77 7.96
C SER A 100 9.60 5.77 7.77
N LEU A 101 10.12 5.11 6.73
CA LEU A 101 11.56 5.13 6.43
C LEU A 101 12.07 6.50 6.01
N MET A 102 11.25 7.29 5.30
CA MET A 102 11.62 8.66 4.92
C MET A 102 11.77 9.56 6.16
N TYR A 103 10.85 9.47 7.12
CA TYR A 103 10.96 10.23 8.37
C TYR A 103 12.19 9.82 9.19
N ASP A 104 12.49 8.51 9.30
CA ASP A 104 13.71 8.02 9.98
C ASP A 104 15.00 8.52 9.30
N GLY A 105 14.98 8.68 7.97
CA GLY A 105 16.12 9.23 7.22
C GLY A 105 16.34 10.72 7.46
N VAL A 106 15.27 11.51 7.53
CA VAL A 106 15.34 12.95 7.78
C VAL A 106 15.78 13.26 9.21
N THR A 107 15.31 12.49 10.20
CA THR A 107 15.69 12.71 11.61
C THR A 107 17.12 12.24 11.89
N SER A 108 17.56 11.11 11.34
CA SER A 108 18.93 10.60 11.51
C SER A 108 20.02 11.51 10.93
N GLN A 109 19.67 12.37 9.96
CA GLN A 109 20.63 13.29 9.34
C GLN A 109 20.88 14.54 10.18
N GLY A 110 20.08 14.79 11.21
CA GLY A 110 20.22 15.90 12.16
C GLY A 110 21.23 15.64 13.30
N ASP A 111 21.56 14.37 13.60
CA ASP A 111 22.38 14.01 14.77
C ASP A 111 23.89 13.88 14.48
N SER A 112 24.36 14.25 13.28
CA SER A 112 25.81 14.25 12.94
C SER A 112 26.48 15.62 13.07
N SER A 113 26.00 16.50 13.95
CA SER A 113 26.68 17.76 14.25
C SER A 113 26.92 17.92 15.75
N SER A 114 28.21 18.07 16.08
CA SER A 114 28.83 18.42 17.37
C SER A 114 28.97 17.33 18.43
N ASP A 115 29.94 16.41 18.26
CA ASP A 115 30.68 15.87 19.41
C ASP A 115 32.12 15.43 19.10
N GLN A 116 32.69 15.91 17.99
CA GLN A 116 34.07 15.62 17.58
C GLN A 116 35.05 16.77 17.87
N GLN A 117 34.79 17.58 18.89
CA GLN A 117 35.71 18.64 19.32
C GLN A 117 35.89 18.66 20.84
N LYS A 118 36.44 17.58 21.38
CA LYS A 118 37.35 17.71 22.53
C LYS A 118 38.46 16.66 22.41
N SER A 119 39.30 16.88 21.39
CA SER A 119 40.65 16.33 21.39
C SER A 119 41.35 16.79 22.66
N GLU A 120 41.93 15.83 23.36
CA GLU A 120 43.33 15.86 23.76
C GLU A 120 43.96 17.26 23.79
N SER A 121 44.01 17.85 24.98
CA SER A 121 45.07 18.80 25.32
C SER A 121 45.62 18.39 26.67
N LYS A 122 46.73 17.65 26.58
CA LYS A 122 47.94 17.70 27.40
C LYS A 122 47.84 18.19 28.84
#